data_AF-A0A7C4CFP9-F1
#
_entry.id   AF-A0A7C4CFP9-F1
#
_cell.length_a   1.000
_cell.length_b   1.000
_cell.length_c   1.000
_cell.angle_alpha   90.00
_cell.angle_beta   90.00
_cell.angle_gamma   90.00
#
_symmetry.space_group_name_H-M   'P 1'
#
loop_
_entity.id
_entity.type
_entity.pdbx_description
1 polymer ?
#
loop_
_entity_poly.entity_id
_entity_poly.type
_entity_poly.pdbx_seq_one_letter_code
_entity_poly.pdbx_strand_id
1 'polypeptide(L)'
;MYYHSPTARNEHFARIYGDIDFFGLSSQTKIIKNIMESLGYTPHERFNALHGDRRLLYYDESNGSRIDFLLDFFEMCHKIDLRDRLKIDKVTISLADLLLTKLQIVELNEKDIKDIAVLLIDHELSDKDEEDRINLKYIAKLCSNDWGLEKTITITFDKVLEWVKQSNISEEHRNNIISKIGRIRSAIDAEPKSLKWKMRAKVGEKVRWYELPEEPLRGIVKQ
;
A
#
# COMPACT_ATOMS: atom_id res chain seq x y z
N MET A 1 -9.99 -3.34 -0.55
CA MET A 1 -10.53 -2.84 -1.83
C MET A 1 -11.89 -3.46 -2.18
N TYR A 2 -12.00 -4.73 -2.58
CA TYR A 2 -13.27 -5.28 -3.11
C TYR A 2 -14.52 -5.15 -2.20
N TYR A 3 -14.36 -5.28 -0.87
CA TYR A 3 -15.47 -5.19 0.10
C TYR A 3 -15.82 -3.77 0.53
N HIS A 4 -14.81 -2.93 0.75
CA HIS A 4 -14.96 -1.58 1.32
C HIS A 4 -14.96 -0.46 0.27
N SER A 5 -14.68 -0.78 -1.00
CA SER A 5 -14.58 0.22 -2.05
C SER A 5 -15.51 -0.10 -3.22
N PRO A 6 -16.81 0.24 -3.13
CA PRO A 6 -17.77 -0.05 -4.18
C PRO A 6 -17.41 0.63 -5.51
N THR A 7 -16.75 1.79 -5.50
CA THR A 7 -16.35 2.50 -6.72
C THR A 7 -15.36 1.70 -7.57
N ALA A 8 -14.63 0.75 -6.97
CA ALA A 8 -13.76 -0.18 -7.68
C ALA A 8 -14.48 -1.03 -8.75
N ARG A 9 -15.82 -1.14 -8.66
CA ARG A 9 -16.67 -1.93 -9.58
C ARG A 9 -17.18 -1.11 -10.76
N ASN A 10 -17.02 0.22 -10.73
CA ASN A 10 -17.40 1.09 -11.83
C ASN A 10 -16.45 0.90 -13.01
N GLU A 11 -16.97 0.99 -14.24
CA GLU A 11 -16.22 0.72 -15.48
C GLU A 11 -14.90 1.51 -15.57
N HIS A 12 -14.90 2.77 -15.14
CA HIS A 12 -13.71 3.64 -15.17
C HIS A 12 -12.59 3.20 -14.21
N PHE A 13 -12.91 2.41 -13.20
CA PHE A 13 -11.99 1.95 -12.14
C PHE A 13 -11.78 0.43 -12.14
N ALA A 14 -12.56 -0.32 -12.93
CA ALA A 14 -12.49 -1.77 -12.99
C ALA A 14 -11.11 -2.25 -13.48
N ARG A 15 -10.60 -3.31 -12.85
CA ARG A 15 -9.34 -3.97 -13.20
C ARG A 15 -9.35 -5.44 -12.80
N ILE A 16 -8.44 -6.19 -13.40
CA ILE A 16 -8.16 -7.58 -13.01
C ILE A 16 -7.28 -7.58 -11.77
N TYR A 17 -7.65 -8.41 -10.79
CA TYR A 17 -6.88 -8.69 -9.59
C TYR A 17 -6.21 -10.06 -9.78
N GLY A 18 -4.87 -10.10 -9.69
CA GLY A 18 -4.09 -11.29 -9.99
C GLY A 18 -3.64 -12.06 -8.75
N ASP A 19 -3.07 -11.36 -7.77
CA ASP A 19 -2.49 -11.95 -6.57
C ASP A 19 -3.26 -11.52 -5.31
N ILE A 20 -3.12 -12.31 -4.24
CA ILE A 20 -3.64 -12.00 -2.91
C ILE A 20 -2.46 -11.81 -1.95
N ASP A 21 -2.38 -10.61 -1.37
CA ASP A 21 -1.41 -10.27 -0.35
C ASP A 21 -2.07 -10.32 1.04
N PHE A 22 -1.48 -11.08 1.95
CA PHE A 22 -1.83 -11.13 3.36
C PHE A 22 -0.77 -10.41 4.19
N PHE A 23 -1.22 -9.87 5.33
CA PHE A 23 -0.36 -9.22 6.30
C PHE A 23 -0.43 -9.97 7.63
N GLY A 24 0.72 -10.27 8.21
CA GLY A 24 0.83 -11.00 9.47
C GLY A 24 2.00 -10.54 10.31
N LEU A 25 2.17 -11.14 11.48
CA LEU A 25 3.35 -10.94 12.33
C LEU A 25 4.34 -12.07 12.10
N SER A 26 5.64 -11.78 12.14
CA SER A 26 6.69 -12.81 12.05
C SER A 26 6.57 -13.84 13.18
N SER A 27 6.08 -13.41 14.35
CA SER A 27 5.74 -14.29 15.49
C SER A 27 4.64 -15.32 15.17
N GLN A 28 3.82 -15.09 14.13
CA GLN A 28 2.74 -15.98 13.70
C GLN A 28 3.17 -16.95 12.59
N THR A 29 4.41 -16.87 12.10
CA THR A 29 4.92 -17.69 10.97
C THR A 29 4.62 -19.18 11.12
N LYS A 30 4.81 -19.75 12.32
CA LYS A 30 4.52 -21.17 12.57
C LYS A 30 3.04 -21.51 12.39
N ILE A 31 2.15 -20.64 12.85
CA ILE A 31 0.70 -20.83 12.72
C ILE A 31 0.28 -20.67 11.26
N ILE A 32 0.82 -19.67 10.55
CA ILE A 32 0.58 -19.46 9.12
C ILE A 32 0.98 -20.70 8.33
N LYS A 33 2.19 -21.24 8.53
CA LYS A 33 2.65 -22.46 7.87
C LYS A 33 1.69 -23.63 8.04
N ASN A 34 1.31 -23.92 9.28
CA ASN A 34 0.37 -25.00 9.59
C ASN A 34 -1.00 -24.81 8.90
N ILE A 35 -1.53 -23.58 8.89
CA ILE A 35 -2.81 -23.28 8.23
C ILE A 35 -2.69 -23.49 6.72
N MET A 36 -1.67 -22.93 6.09
CA MET A 36 -1.48 -23.03 4.63
C MET A 36 -1.31 -24.49 4.18
N GLU A 37 -0.53 -25.28 4.93
CA GLU A 37 -0.38 -26.72 4.68
C GLU A 37 -1.72 -27.46 4.85
N SER A 38 -2.48 -27.16 5.90
CA SER A 38 -3.79 -27.80 6.13
C SER A 38 -4.84 -27.47 5.06
N LEU A 39 -4.70 -26.31 4.42
CA LEU A 39 -5.55 -25.86 3.31
C LEU A 39 -5.05 -26.38 1.94
N GLY A 40 -3.92 -27.08 1.89
CA GLY A 40 -3.37 -27.68 0.67
C GLY A 40 -2.55 -26.74 -0.21
N TYR A 41 -2.10 -25.60 0.32
CA TYR A 41 -1.22 -24.68 -0.43
C TYR A 41 0.24 -25.13 -0.37
N THR A 42 0.92 -25.11 -1.52
CA THR A 42 2.33 -25.53 -1.62
C THR A 42 3.27 -24.36 -1.27
N PRO A 43 4.18 -24.50 -0.29
CA PRO A 43 5.14 -23.45 0.04
C PRO A 43 6.23 -23.30 -1.04
N HIS A 44 6.68 -22.08 -1.28
CA HIS A 44 7.94 -21.86 -2.01
C HIS A 44 9.14 -22.08 -1.08
N GLU A 45 9.55 -23.33 -0.89
CA GLU A 45 10.56 -23.75 0.11
C GLU A 45 11.82 -22.87 0.14
N ARG A 46 12.49 -22.69 -1.01
CA ARG A 46 13.73 -21.89 -1.09
C ARG A 46 13.53 -20.42 -0.71
N PHE A 47 12.44 -19.81 -1.17
CA PHE A 47 12.13 -18.41 -0.87
C PHE A 47 11.80 -18.26 0.62
N ASN A 48 10.95 -19.14 1.16
CA ASN A 48 10.54 -19.11 2.56
C ASN A 48 11.70 -19.41 3.52
N ALA A 49 12.70 -20.20 3.11
CA ALA A 49 13.91 -20.42 3.89
C ALA A 49 14.81 -19.18 3.95
N LEU A 50 14.86 -18.38 2.87
CA LEU A 50 15.71 -17.20 2.77
C LEU A 50 15.07 -15.93 3.34
N HIS A 51 13.74 -15.80 3.21
CA HIS A 51 13.00 -14.58 3.52
C HIS A 51 11.93 -14.77 4.60
N GLY A 52 11.81 -15.96 5.19
CA GLY A 52 10.69 -16.33 6.07
C GLY A 52 10.52 -15.53 7.36
N ASP A 53 11.49 -14.67 7.70
CA ASP A 53 11.38 -13.66 8.77
C ASP A 53 10.56 -12.43 8.34
N ARG A 54 10.43 -12.19 7.02
CA ARG A 54 9.76 -11.01 6.44
C ARG A 54 8.66 -11.35 5.44
N ARG A 55 8.80 -12.43 4.68
CA ARG A 55 7.84 -12.84 3.65
C ARG A 55 7.70 -14.35 3.56
N LEU A 56 6.47 -14.79 3.32
CA LEU A 56 6.17 -16.18 2.96
C LEU A 56 5.41 -16.22 1.64
N LEU A 57 5.78 -17.16 0.79
CA LEU A 57 5.17 -17.36 -0.52
C LEU A 57 4.59 -18.76 -0.62
N TYR A 58 3.35 -18.83 -1.08
CA TYR A 58 2.60 -20.06 -1.31
C TYR A 58 1.96 -20.06 -2.69
N TYR A 59 1.76 -21.25 -3.22
CA TYR A 59 1.09 -21.48 -4.49
C TYR A 59 -0.20 -22.25 -4.31
N ASP A 60 -1.23 -21.78 -4.99
CA ASP A 60 -2.45 -22.54 -5.26
C ASP A 60 -2.28 -23.25 -6.61
N GLU A 61 -1.85 -24.51 -6.57
CA GLU A 61 -1.65 -25.28 -7.80
C GLU A 61 -2.96 -25.52 -8.56
N SER A 62 -4.11 -25.49 -7.87
CA SER A 62 -5.41 -25.73 -8.48
C SER A 62 -5.92 -24.54 -9.29
N ASN A 63 -5.67 -23.32 -8.81
CA ASN A 63 -6.11 -22.08 -9.46
C ASN A 63 -4.99 -21.35 -10.21
N GLY A 64 -3.75 -21.85 -10.14
CA GLY A 64 -2.57 -21.21 -10.72
C GLY A 64 -2.28 -19.84 -10.11
N SER A 65 -2.71 -19.61 -8.86
CA SER A 65 -2.59 -18.33 -8.17
C SER A 65 -1.52 -18.38 -7.07
N ARG A 66 -1.12 -17.19 -6.63
CA ARG A 66 -0.03 -16.99 -5.69
C ARG A 66 -0.53 -16.22 -4.48
N ILE A 67 -0.07 -16.65 -3.30
CA ILE A 67 -0.38 -16.04 -2.03
C ILE A 67 0.91 -15.55 -1.38
N ASP A 68 0.98 -14.25 -1.13
CA ASP A 68 2.10 -13.59 -0.48
C ASP A 68 1.71 -13.20 0.94
N PHE A 69 2.55 -13.51 1.93
CA PHE A 69 2.43 -12.99 3.28
C PHE A 69 3.55 -12.00 3.52
N LEU A 70 3.22 -10.76 3.88
CA LEU A 70 4.16 -9.77 4.37
C LEU A 70 4.10 -9.74 5.90
N LEU A 71 5.26 -9.89 6.54
CA LEU A 71 5.41 -10.05 7.98
C LEU A 71 6.02 -8.80 8.61
N ASP A 72 5.37 -8.28 9.65
CA ASP A 72 5.76 -7.12 10.48
C ASP A 72 5.83 -5.76 9.74
N PHE A 73 6.49 -5.72 8.58
CA PHE A 73 6.73 -4.51 7.80
C PHE A 73 6.24 -4.69 6.37
N PHE A 74 5.72 -3.61 5.78
CA PHE A 74 5.64 -3.48 4.33
C PHE A 74 6.93 -2.81 3.84
N GLU A 75 7.81 -3.60 3.22
CA GLU A 75 9.14 -3.16 2.76
C GLU A 75 9.20 -3.26 1.23
N MET A 76 8.73 -2.21 0.56
CA MET A 76 8.81 -2.06 -0.90
C MET A 76 9.71 -0.86 -1.24
N CYS A 77 9.19 0.19 -1.88
CA CYS A 77 9.97 1.40 -2.11
C CYS A 77 10.32 2.14 -0.81
N HIS A 78 9.46 2.00 0.19
CA HIS A 78 9.60 2.56 1.53
C HIS A 78 9.22 1.52 2.56
N LYS A 79 9.79 1.61 3.77
CA LYS A 79 9.48 0.70 4.87
C LYS A 79 8.39 1.28 5.76
N ILE A 80 7.30 0.54 5.94
CA ILE A 80 6.20 0.88 6.85
C ILE A 80 6.10 -0.21 7.91
N ASP A 81 6.06 0.20 9.17
CA ASP A 81 5.89 -0.70 10.32
C ASP A 81 4.40 -0.95 10.58
N LEU A 82 4.00 -2.23 10.50
CA LEU A 82 2.61 -2.64 10.65
C LEU A 82 2.36 -3.41 11.95
N ARG A 83 3.40 -3.70 12.75
CA ARG A 83 3.32 -4.62 13.91
C ARG A 83 2.20 -4.27 14.88
N ASP A 84 2.04 -2.98 15.18
CA ASP A 84 1.02 -2.49 16.11
C ASP A 84 -0.28 -2.05 15.41
N ARG A 85 -0.40 -2.28 14.10
CA ARG A 85 -1.48 -1.75 13.25
C ARG A 85 -2.40 -2.81 12.67
N LEU A 86 -1.99 -4.08 12.64
CA LEU A 86 -2.77 -5.19 12.07
C LEU A 86 -4.11 -5.46 12.77
N LYS A 87 -4.39 -4.84 13.93
CA LYS A 87 -5.63 -5.00 14.69
C LYS A 87 -6.62 -3.83 14.53
N ILE A 88 -6.26 -2.81 13.75
CA ILE A 88 -7.10 -1.61 13.57
C ILE A 88 -8.37 -1.95 12.79
N ASP A 89 -8.23 -2.72 11.72
CA ASP A 89 -9.33 -3.21 10.90
C ASP A 89 -9.43 -4.74 11.03
N LYS A 90 -10.63 -5.30 10.83
CA LYS A 90 -10.91 -6.72 11.05
C LYS A 90 -10.55 -7.59 9.86
N VAL A 91 -10.64 -7.05 8.65
CA VAL A 91 -10.57 -7.84 7.41
C VAL A 91 -9.32 -7.52 6.61
N THR A 92 -8.77 -6.31 6.76
CA THR A 92 -7.57 -5.86 6.04
C THR A 92 -6.67 -5.02 6.96
N ILE A 93 -5.55 -4.52 6.45
CA ILE A 93 -4.77 -3.49 7.14
C ILE A 93 -5.55 -2.17 7.17
N SER A 94 -5.25 -1.26 8.09
CA SER A 94 -5.99 0.02 8.16
C SER A 94 -6.00 0.73 6.80
N LEU A 95 -7.04 1.49 6.49
CA LEU A 95 -7.13 2.19 5.20
C LEU A 95 -6.00 3.19 4.99
N ALA A 96 -5.43 3.75 6.06
CA ALA A 96 -4.23 4.56 5.97
C ALA A 96 -3.02 3.74 5.51
N ASP A 97 -2.80 2.56 6.09
CA ASP A 97 -1.72 1.67 5.68
C ASP A 97 -1.93 1.16 4.25
N LEU A 98 -3.16 0.76 3.91
CA LEU A 98 -3.52 0.32 2.56
C LEU A 98 -3.26 1.41 1.52
N LEU A 99 -3.68 2.65 1.80
CA LEU A 99 -3.39 3.79 0.93
C LEU A 99 -1.88 4.03 0.81
N LEU A 100 -1.13 3.96 1.92
CA LEU A 100 0.32 4.11 1.91
C LEU A 100 1.05 3.03 1.10
N THR A 101 0.54 1.80 1.02
CA THR A 101 1.10 0.77 0.12
C THR A 101 1.09 1.22 -1.34
N LYS A 102 0.09 2.03 -1.73
CA LYS A 102 -0.06 2.55 -3.08
C LYS A 102 0.67 3.87 -3.30
N LEU A 103 0.58 4.78 -2.33
CA LEU A 103 1.22 6.09 -2.46
C LEU A 103 2.75 6.01 -2.53
N GLN A 104 3.34 4.96 -1.97
CA GLN A 104 4.78 4.77 -1.95
C GLN A 104 5.37 4.19 -3.25
N ILE A 105 4.55 3.85 -4.25
CA ILE A 105 5.02 3.24 -5.50
C ILE A 105 5.70 4.29 -6.37
N VAL A 106 7.02 4.17 -6.56
CA VAL A 106 7.80 5.11 -7.37
C VAL A 106 7.52 4.95 -8.86
N GLU A 107 7.53 3.70 -9.34
CA GLU A 107 7.18 3.31 -10.71
C GLU A 107 5.67 3.13 -10.84
N LEU A 108 4.94 4.21 -10.55
CA LEU A 108 3.49 4.25 -10.53
C LEU A 108 2.90 3.98 -11.92
N ASN A 109 1.92 3.07 -11.98
CA ASN A 109 1.16 2.74 -13.19
C ASN A 109 -0.32 3.14 -13.04
N GLU A 110 -1.10 2.98 -14.12
CA GLU A 110 -2.51 3.38 -14.12
C GLU A 110 -3.38 2.59 -13.12
N LYS A 111 -3.12 1.28 -12.94
CA LYS A 111 -3.90 0.46 -12.01
C LYS A 111 -3.70 0.94 -10.56
N ASP A 112 -2.50 1.38 -10.19
CA ASP A 112 -2.21 1.91 -8.86
C ASP A 112 -2.83 3.31 -8.66
N ILE A 113 -2.85 4.14 -9.70
CA ILE A 113 -3.56 5.44 -9.67
C ILE A 113 -5.06 5.22 -9.42
N LYS A 114 -5.68 4.26 -10.12
CA LYS A 114 -7.10 3.91 -9.93
C LYS A 114 -7.37 3.40 -8.52
N ASP A 115 -6.50 2.54 -7.99
CA ASP A 115 -6.62 2.06 -6.60
C ASP A 115 -6.58 3.23 -5.60
N ILE A 116 -5.66 4.19 -5.77
CA ILE A 116 -5.58 5.40 -4.92
C ILE A 116 -6.85 6.24 -5.05
N ALA A 117 -7.30 6.51 -6.29
CA ALA A 117 -8.49 7.31 -6.54
C ALA A 117 -9.73 6.70 -5.89
N VAL A 118 -9.92 5.39 -6.02
CA VAL A 118 -11.02 4.64 -5.39
C VAL A 118 -10.96 4.73 -3.87
N LEU A 119 -9.79 4.55 -3.26
CA LEU A 119 -9.64 4.68 -1.81
C LEU A 119 -10.01 6.09 -1.34
N LEU A 120 -9.62 7.13 -2.09
CA LEU A 120 -9.96 8.50 -1.75
C LEU A 120 -11.45 8.82 -1.99
N ILE A 121 -12.09 8.26 -3.01
CA ILE A 121 -13.52 8.47 -3.25
C ILE A 121 -14.35 7.85 -2.12
N ASP A 122 -14.11 6.57 -1.84
CA ASP A 122 -15.01 5.76 -1.01
C ASP A 122 -14.83 5.98 0.49
N HIS A 123 -13.68 6.51 0.93
CA HIS A 123 -13.32 6.59 2.35
C HIS A 123 -13.10 8.01 2.85
N GLU A 124 -13.69 8.34 3.99
CA GLU A 124 -13.50 9.63 4.64
C GLU A 124 -12.17 9.73 5.39
N LEU A 125 -11.67 10.95 5.54
CA LEU A 125 -10.47 11.22 6.34
C LEU A 125 -10.84 11.32 7.84
N SER A 126 -9.95 10.83 8.70
CA SER A 126 -10.04 10.96 10.16
C SER A 126 -8.70 11.40 10.76
N ASP A 127 -8.74 11.90 11.98
CA ASP A 127 -7.57 12.30 12.76
C ASP A 127 -7.01 11.17 13.64
N LYS A 128 -7.63 10.00 13.62
CA LYS A 128 -7.25 8.82 14.41
C LYS A 128 -7.60 7.55 13.66
N ASP A 129 -7.13 6.41 14.16
CA ASP A 129 -7.44 5.11 13.59
C ASP A 129 -8.90 4.75 13.91
N GLU A 130 -9.70 4.56 12.87
CA GLU A 130 -11.12 4.20 12.91
C GLU A 130 -11.44 3.23 11.77
N GLU A 131 -12.43 2.37 11.97
CA GLU A 131 -12.96 1.49 10.93
C GLU A 131 -13.48 2.33 9.76
N ASP A 132 -13.17 1.92 8.53
CA ASP A 132 -13.64 2.56 7.28
C ASP A 132 -13.25 4.05 7.11
N ARG A 133 -12.17 4.51 7.77
CA ARG A 133 -11.61 5.86 7.59
C ARG A 133 -10.10 5.87 7.41
N ILE A 134 -9.61 6.84 6.65
CA ILE A 134 -8.17 7.07 6.41
C ILE A 134 -7.63 8.00 7.49
N ASN A 135 -6.73 7.50 8.34
CA ASN A 135 -6.05 8.29 9.37
C ASN A 135 -5.02 9.25 8.77
N LEU A 136 -5.42 10.52 8.65
CA LEU A 136 -4.65 11.65 8.14
C LEU A 136 -3.43 11.97 9.01
N LYS A 137 -3.59 11.98 10.34
CA LYS A 137 -2.50 12.31 11.27
C LYS A 137 -1.39 11.28 11.24
N TYR A 138 -1.75 10.01 11.10
CA TYR A 138 -0.76 8.94 10.95
C TYR A 138 0.06 9.08 9.67
N ILE A 139 -0.57 9.34 8.52
CA ILE A 139 0.13 9.60 7.25
C ILE A 139 1.07 10.81 7.40
N ALA A 140 0.57 11.92 7.93
CA ALA A 140 1.37 13.11 8.17
C ALA A 140 2.58 12.83 9.09
N LYS A 141 2.36 12.03 10.14
CA LYS A 141 3.42 11.64 11.07
C LYS A 141 4.53 10.84 10.40
N LEU A 142 4.18 9.84 9.59
CA LEU A 142 5.17 9.07 8.83
C LEU A 142 5.97 9.96 7.88
N CYS A 143 5.28 10.81 7.09
CA CYS A 143 5.95 11.75 6.19
C CYS A 143 6.89 12.71 6.93
N SER A 144 6.51 13.22 8.11
CA SER A 144 7.36 14.13 8.90
C SER A 144 8.66 13.48 9.42
N ASN A 145 8.68 12.15 9.49
CA ASN A 145 9.82 11.36 9.95
C ASN A 145 10.69 10.85 8.80
N ASP A 146 10.15 10.80 7.57
CA ASP A 146 10.85 10.29 6.40
C ASP A 146 10.65 11.17 5.16
N TRP A 147 11.73 11.87 4.79
CA TRP A 147 11.75 12.75 3.62
C TRP A 147 11.56 11.99 2.30
N GLY A 148 12.11 10.78 2.20
CA GLY A 148 11.97 9.97 1.00
C GLY A 148 10.52 9.56 0.77
N LEU A 149 9.86 9.09 1.83
CA LEU A 149 8.44 8.74 1.78
C LEU A 149 7.58 9.95 1.41
N GLU A 150 7.77 11.08 2.10
CA GLU A 150 7.04 12.32 1.79
C GLU A 150 7.23 12.76 0.33
N LYS A 151 8.47 12.68 -0.18
CA LYS A 151 8.77 13.04 -1.56
C LYS A 151 8.07 12.14 -2.56
N THR A 152 8.10 10.82 -2.34
CA THR A 152 7.39 9.86 -3.20
C THR A 152 5.89 10.09 -3.16
N ILE A 153 5.29 10.27 -1.98
CA ILE A 153 3.85 10.53 -1.83
C ILE A 153 3.44 11.82 -2.57
N THR A 154 4.25 12.88 -2.47
CA THR A 154 3.98 14.16 -3.15
C THR A 154 3.96 13.98 -4.67
N ILE A 155 4.95 13.28 -5.23
CA ILE A 155 5.01 12.95 -6.66
C ILE A 155 3.81 12.10 -7.09
N THR A 156 3.47 11.08 -6.28
CA THR A 156 2.33 10.21 -6.55
C THR A 156 1.03 11.00 -6.60
N PHE A 157 0.82 11.93 -5.65
CA PHE A 157 -0.34 12.81 -5.67
C PHE A 157 -0.39 13.70 -6.91
N ASP A 158 0.73 14.24 -7.39
CA ASP A 158 0.74 15.04 -8.63
C ASP A 158 0.31 14.19 -9.84
N LYS A 159 0.77 12.94 -9.93
CA LYS A 159 0.35 12.00 -10.97
C LYS A 159 -1.14 11.66 -10.88
N VAL A 160 -1.67 11.44 -9.68
CA VAL A 160 -3.11 11.18 -9.47
C VAL A 160 -3.94 12.40 -9.88
N LEU A 161 -3.53 13.62 -9.49
CA LEU A 161 -4.21 14.85 -9.88
C LEU A 161 -4.20 15.06 -11.39
N GLU A 162 -3.09 14.75 -12.07
CA GLU A 162 -3.01 14.85 -13.52
C GLU A 162 -3.90 13.81 -14.22
N TRP A 163 -3.89 12.56 -13.74
CA TRP A 163 -4.81 11.54 -14.23
C TRP A 163 -6.27 11.94 -14.05
N VAL A 164 -6.63 12.48 -12.88
CA VAL A 164 -7.98 12.95 -12.59
C VAL A 164 -8.41 14.00 -13.62
N LYS A 165 -7.56 14.99 -13.95
CA LYS A 165 -7.87 16.01 -14.98
C LYS A 165 -8.24 15.39 -16.33
N GLN A 166 -7.51 14.38 -16.76
CA GLN A 166 -7.66 13.76 -18.09
C GLN A 166 -8.72 12.65 -18.12
N SER A 167 -9.07 12.07 -16.97
CA SER A 167 -10.03 10.98 -16.86
C SER A 167 -11.48 11.43 -17.07
N ASN A 168 -12.32 10.53 -17.59
CA ASN A 168 -13.76 10.76 -17.78
C ASN A 168 -14.58 10.32 -16.54
N ILE A 169 -14.17 10.76 -15.35
CA ILE A 169 -14.92 10.51 -14.10
C ILE A 169 -15.86 11.67 -13.78
N SER A 170 -16.90 11.41 -12.98
CA SER A 170 -17.85 12.44 -12.53
C SER A 170 -17.15 13.62 -11.83
N GLU A 171 -17.73 14.82 -11.95
CA GLU A 171 -17.21 16.01 -11.28
C GLU A 171 -17.18 15.85 -9.76
N GLU A 172 -18.15 15.14 -9.19
CA GLU A 172 -18.19 14.81 -7.76
C GLU A 172 -16.96 14.01 -7.33
N HIS A 173 -16.65 12.90 -8.01
CA HIS A 173 -15.48 12.08 -7.70
C HIS A 173 -14.18 12.87 -7.86
N ARG A 174 -14.08 13.65 -8.94
CA ARG A 174 -12.95 14.54 -9.21
C ARG A 174 -12.72 15.53 -8.06
N ASN A 175 -13.76 16.25 -7.65
CA ASN A 175 -13.68 17.25 -6.59
C ASN A 175 -13.36 16.61 -5.23
N ASN A 176 -13.92 15.43 -4.96
CA ASN A 176 -13.65 14.67 -3.74
C ASN A 176 -12.16 14.28 -3.64
N ILE A 177 -11.60 13.69 -4.70
CA ILE A 177 -10.17 13.32 -4.75
C ILE A 177 -9.28 14.56 -4.55
N ILE A 178 -9.54 15.65 -5.29
CA ILE A 178 -8.74 16.88 -5.20
C ILE A 178 -8.79 17.44 -3.77
N SER A 179 -9.98 17.51 -3.18
CA SER A 179 -10.16 17.99 -1.81
C SER A 179 -9.41 17.14 -0.78
N LYS A 180 -9.52 15.81 -0.85
CA LYS A 180 -8.83 14.91 0.09
C LYS A 180 -7.32 14.94 -0.07
N ILE A 181 -6.79 15.00 -1.30
CA ILE A 181 -5.35 15.19 -1.53
C ILE A 181 -4.88 16.52 -0.93
N GLY A 182 -5.64 17.61 -1.11
CA GLY A 182 -5.33 18.92 -0.53
C GLY A 182 -5.26 18.88 1.00
N ARG A 183 -6.21 18.18 1.64
CA ARG A 183 -6.22 17.97 3.11
C ARG A 183 -5.03 17.14 3.58
N ILE A 184 -4.68 16.07 2.87
CA ILE A 184 -3.50 15.23 3.18
C ILE A 184 -2.20 16.03 3.08
N ARG A 185 -2.01 16.78 1.99
CA ARG A 185 -0.85 17.66 1.82
C ARG A 185 -0.74 18.70 2.93
N SER A 186 -1.86 19.37 3.24
CA SER A 186 -1.90 20.37 4.31
C SER A 186 -1.50 19.79 5.67
N ALA A 187 -1.94 18.58 5.99
CA ALA A 187 -1.55 17.91 7.24
C ALA A 187 -0.06 17.52 7.25
N ILE A 188 0.46 17.01 6.13
CA ILE A 188 1.89 16.69 5.97
C ILE A 188 2.74 17.95 6.18
N ASP A 189 2.36 19.07 5.58
CA ASP A 189 3.09 20.33 5.65
C ASP A 189 3.08 20.93 7.07
N ALA A 190 1.95 20.79 7.78
CA ALA A 190 1.79 21.28 9.15
C ALA A 190 2.53 20.43 10.20
N GLU A 191 2.78 19.14 9.94
CA GLU A 191 3.42 18.25 10.91
C GLU A 191 4.93 18.59 11.10
N PRO A 192 5.41 18.78 12.34
CA PRO A 192 6.81 19.14 12.60
C PRO A 192 7.81 18.09 12.08
N LYS A 193 8.68 18.49 11.15
CA LYS A 193 9.68 17.59 10.55
C LYS A 193 10.78 17.21 11.54
N SER A 194 11.09 15.92 11.59
CA SER A 194 12.18 15.38 12.40
C SER A 194 13.56 15.89 11.95
N LEU A 195 14.58 15.75 12.81
CA LEU A 195 15.97 16.09 12.43
C LEU A 195 16.48 15.21 11.28
N LYS A 196 16.17 13.90 11.30
CA LYS A 196 16.50 12.95 10.22
C LYS A 196 15.92 13.43 8.90
N TRP A 197 14.64 13.81 8.90
CA TRP A 197 13.96 14.36 7.74
C TRP A 197 14.68 15.61 7.22
N LYS A 198 14.97 16.59 8.09
CA LYS A 198 15.63 17.86 7.71
C LYS A 198 17.02 17.64 7.12
N MET A 199 17.78 16.70 7.69
CA MET A 199 19.10 16.33 7.15
C MET A 199 18.96 15.67 5.78
N ARG A 200 18.03 14.72 5.62
CA ARG A 200 17.79 14.04 4.34
C ARG A 200 17.26 15.00 3.25
N ALA A 201 16.47 15.99 3.63
CA ALA A 201 15.96 17.03 2.74
C ALA A 201 17.08 17.88 2.13
N LYS A 202 18.15 18.17 2.89
CA LYS A 202 19.32 18.90 2.38
C LYS A 202 20.08 18.12 1.31
N VAL A 203 20.10 16.79 1.40
CA VAL A 203 20.68 15.92 0.36
C VAL A 203 19.80 15.96 -0.89
N GLY A 204 18.48 15.96 -0.70
CA GLY A 204 17.51 16.08 -1.78
C GLY A 204 17.53 14.89 -2.74
N GLU A 205 17.12 15.14 -3.97
CA GLU A 205 16.94 14.11 -5.01
C GLU A 205 18.25 13.64 -5.65
N LYS A 206 19.39 14.27 -5.30
CA LYS A 206 20.72 13.93 -5.83
C LYS A 206 21.17 12.51 -5.46
N VAL A 207 20.63 11.99 -4.37
CA VAL A 207 20.84 10.62 -3.90
C VAL A 207 19.49 9.92 -3.94
N ARG A 208 19.47 8.66 -4.42
CA ARG A 208 18.26 7.82 -4.39
C ARG A 208 17.67 7.79 -2.97
N TRP A 209 16.34 7.83 -2.88
CA TRP A 209 15.61 7.93 -1.60
C TRP A 209 14.60 6.80 -1.38
N TYR A 210 14.61 5.83 -2.27
CA TYR A 210 13.69 4.71 -2.32
C TYR A 210 14.45 3.46 -2.71
N GLU A 211 13.91 2.30 -2.37
CA GLU A 211 14.34 1.02 -2.94
C GLU A 211 13.42 0.61 -4.09
N LEU A 212 13.86 -0.34 -4.92
CA LEU A 212 12.98 -0.99 -5.88
C LEU A 212 12.66 -2.39 -5.37
N PRO A 213 11.39 -2.83 -5.41
CA PRO A 213 11.06 -4.20 -5.06
C PRO A 213 11.78 -5.17 -6.01
N GLU A 214 12.10 -6.35 -5.52
CA GLU A 214 12.59 -7.43 -6.37
C GLU A 214 11.59 -7.70 -7.49
N GLU A 215 12.08 -8.02 -8.69
CA GLU A 215 11.20 -8.37 -9.80
C GLU A 215 10.25 -9.50 -9.38
N PRO A 216 8.95 -9.40 -9.70
CA PRO A 216 8.02 -10.45 -9.36
C PRO A 216 8.51 -11.75 -10.00
N LEU A 217 8.79 -12.76 -9.16
CA LEU A 217 9.04 -14.12 -9.61
C LEU A 217 7.86 -14.50 -10.50
N ARG A 218 8.09 -14.56 -11.82
CA ARG A 218 7.05 -14.89 -12.78
C ARG A 218 6.48 -16.25 -12.37
N GLY A 219 5.19 -16.30 -12.08
CA GLY A 219 4.48 -17.56 -11.92
C GLY A 219 4.78 -18.43 -13.13
N ILE A 220 4.99 -19.73 -12.91
CA ILE A 220 5.11 -20.70 -13.98
C ILE A 220 3.77 -20.70 -14.71
N VAL A 221 3.65 -19.93 -15.79
CA VAL A 221 2.61 -20.14 -16.78
C VAL A 221 2.97 -21.48 -17.42
N LYS A 222 2.33 -22.56 -16.95
CA LYS A 222 2.35 -23.81 -17.72
C LYS A 222 1.67 -23.50 -19.05
N GLN A 223 2.42 -23.68 -20.14
CA GLN A 223 1.88 -23.81 -21.50
C GLN A 223 0.93 -24.99 -21.57
#